data_AF-A0AAW2RG30-F1
#
_entry.id   AF-A0AAW2RG30-F1
#
_cell.length_a   1.000
_cell.length_b   1.000
_cell.length_c   1.000
_cell.angle_alpha   90.00
_cell.angle_beta   90.00
_cell.angle_gamma   90.00
#
_symmetry.space_group_name_H-M   'P 1'
#
loop_
_entity.id
_entity.type
_entity.pdbx_description
1 polymer ?
#
loop_
_entity_poly.entity_id
_entity_poly.type
_entity_poly.pdbx_seq_one_letter_code
_entity_poly.pdbx_strand_id
1 'polypeptide(L)'
;MDSDRIMAYAAEFTPELWRSACLLIFYAIVEIHHPERVLRQFGMRQNIPEMPNSRDMTLHQISRKARTGTDWGVQHILHIRRWQRRRDTM
;
A
#
# COMPACT_ATOMS: atom_id res chain seq x y z
N MET A 1 -10.45 0.21 -18.96
CA MET A 1 -9.12 -0.39 -18.74
C MET A 1 -9.38 -1.79 -18.23
N ASP A 2 -8.94 -2.80 -18.99
CA ASP A 2 -9.40 -4.18 -18.84
C ASP A 2 -8.77 -4.86 -17.62
N SER A 3 -9.61 -5.34 -16.69
CA SER A 3 -9.17 -5.95 -15.43
C SER A 3 -8.33 -7.20 -15.67
N ASP A 4 -8.60 -7.91 -16.76
CA ASP A 4 -7.92 -9.14 -17.13
C ASP A 4 -6.47 -8.89 -17.55
N ARG A 5 -6.19 -7.73 -18.17
CA ARG A 5 -4.81 -7.30 -18.47
C ARG A 5 -4.02 -6.93 -17.21
N ILE A 6 -4.67 -6.38 -16.18
CA ILE A 6 -3.99 -6.04 -14.91
C ILE A 6 -3.62 -7.32 -14.15
N MET A 7 -4.52 -8.30 -14.13
CA MET A 7 -4.29 -9.57 -13.45
C MET A 7 -3.25 -10.43 -14.18
N ALA A 8 -3.25 -10.44 -15.52
CA ALA A 8 -2.22 -11.12 -16.31
C ALA A 8 -0.82 -10.54 -16.04
N TYR A 9 -0.68 -9.21 -15.94
CA TYR A 9 0.58 -8.56 -15.56
C TYR A 9 1.02 -8.91 -14.12
N ALA A 10 0.09 -8.95 -13.16
CA ALA A 10 0.41 -9.27 -11.77
C ALA A 10 0.79 -10.75 -11.56
N ALA A 11 0.25 -11.66 -12.38
CA ALA A 11 0.57 -13.08 -12.32
C ALA A 11 1.94 -13.42 -12.95
N GLU A 12 2.34 -12.73 -14.03
CA GLU A 12 3.65 -12.90 -14.65
C GLU A 12 4.77 -12.15 -13.92
N PHE A 13 4.47 -11.03 -13.25
CA PHE A 13 5.45 -10.26 -12.50
C PHE A 13 5.32 -10.47 -10.98
N THR A 14 6.21 -11.31 -10.45
CA THR A 14 6.75 -11.24 -9.08
C THR A 14 5.79 -11.63 -7.94
N PRO A 15 5.78 -12.92 -7.53
CA PRO A 15 5.25 -13.35 -6.24
C PRO A 15 5.85 -12.56 -5.05
N GLU A 16 6.99 -11.90 -5.22
CA GLU A 16 7.55 -10.98 -4.21
C GLU A 16 6.67 -9.75 -3.95
N LEU A 17 5.88 -9.29 -4.93
CA LEU A 17 5.17 -8.01 -4.83
C LEU A 17 4.04 -8.07 -3.80
N TRP A 18 3.20 -9.11 -3.85
CA TRP A 18 2.12 -9.28 -2.87
C TRP A 18 2.63 -9.64 -1.47
N ARG A 19 3.84 -10.22 -1.38
CA ARG A 19 4.54 -10.52 -0.12
C ARG A 19 5.31 -9.32 0.44
N SER A 20 5.42 -8.22 -0.29
CA SER A 20 6.23 -7.07 0.14
C SER A 20 5.51 -6.23 1.21
N ALA A 21 6.20 -5.88 2.30
CA ALA A 21 5.69 -4.90 3.26
C ALA A 21 6.03 -3.48 2.77
N CYS A 22 5.07 -2.80 2.14
CA CYS A 22 5.34 -1.56 1.39
C CYS A 22 4.20 -0.52 1.52
N LEU A 23 4.37 0.69 1.00
CA LEU A 23 3.33 1.74 1.03
C LEU A 23 2.50 1.72 -0.25
N LEU A 24 1.19 1.58 -0.13
CA LEU A 24 0.22 1.83 -1.20
C LEU A 24 -0.12 3.32 -1.22
N ILE A 25 0.18 3.99 -2.33
CA ILE A 25 -0.05 5.44 -2.47
C ILE A 25 -1.05 5.64 -3.60
N PHE A 26 -2.22 6.17 -3.27
CA PHE A 26 -3.26 6.52 -4.23
C PHE A 26 -3.72 7.97 -4.02
N TYR A 27 -3.11 8.88 -4.79
CA TYR A 27 -3.39 10.31 -4.75
C TYR A 27 -3.22 10.89 -3.33
N ALA A 28 -4.33 11.04 -2.59
CA ALA A 28 -4.36 11.58 -1.24
C ALA A 28 -4.18 10.52 -0.15
N ILE A 29 -4.35 9.25 -0.49
CA ILE A 29 -4.39 8.14 0.46
C ILE A 29 -3.03 7.44 0.47
N VAL A 30 -2.54 7.18 1.67
CA VAL A 30 -1.35 6.36 1.91
C VAL A 30 -1.74 5.26 2.88
N GLU A 31 -1.55 4.01 2.49
CA GLU A 31 -1.79 2.83 3.31
C GLU A 31 -0.54 1.96 3.35
N ILE A 32 -0.37 1.20 4.42
CA ILE A 32 0.70 0.21 4.49
C ILE A 32 0.14 -1.13 4.04
N HIS A 33 0.74 -1.69 3.00
CA HIS A 33 0.51 -3.06 2.57
C HIS A 33 1.14 -4.01 3.58
N HIS A 34 0.27 -4.79 4.22
CA HIS A 34 0.62 -5.82 5.18
C HIS A 34 0.27 -7.19 4.56
N PRO A 35 1.26 -7.93 4.04
CA PRO A 35 1.01 -9.18 3.31
C PRO A 35 0.23 -10.20 4.13
N GLU A 36 0.43 -10.23 5.45
CA GLU A 36 -0.29 -11.08 6.38
C GLU A 36 -1.78 -10.74 6.53
N ARG A 37 -2.20 -9.54 6.11
CA ARG A 37 -3.60 -9.06 6.19
C ARG A 37 -4.39 -9.26 4.90
N VAL A 38 -3.74 -9.65 3.81
CA VAL A 38 -4.38 -9.80 2.49
C VAL A 38 -4.37 -11.25 1.98
N LEU A 39 -3.87 -12.21 2.77
CA LEU A 39 -3.70 -13.60 2.37
C LEU A 39 -5.00 -14.24 1.81
N ARG A 40 -6.18 -13.85 2.30
CA ARG A 40 -7.45 -14.35 1.78
C ARG A 40 -7.73 -13.96 0.33
N GLN A 41 -7.22 -12.82 -0.15
CA GLN A 41 -7.37 -12.40 -1.55
C GLN A 41 -6.62 -13.33 -2.51
N PHE A 42 -5.62 -14.05 -2.00
CA PHE A 42 -4.81 -15.01 -2.75
C PHE A 42 -5.20 -16.47 -2.46
N GLY A 43 -6.36 -16.70 -1.85
CA GLY A 43 -6.84 -18.05 -1.50
C GLY A 43 -6.06 -18.73 -0.36
N MET A 44 -5.27 -17.98 0.40
CA MET A 44 -4.48 -18.51 1.52
C MET A 44 -5.18 -18.32 2.87
N ARG A 45 -4.81 -19.15 3.86
CA ARG A 45 -5.28 -19.02 5.24
C ARG A 45 -4.67 -17.77 5.89
N GLN A 46 -5.52 -16.88 6.37
CA GLN A 46 -5.14 -15.69 7.11
C GLN A 46 -5.37 -15.89 8.61
N ASN A 47 -4.30 -15.83 9.40
CA ASN A 47 -4.38 -15.77 10.86
C ASN A 47 -4.87 -14.39 11.31
N ILE A 48 -5.27 -14.26 12.58
CA ILE A 48 -5.64 -12.95 13.14
C ILE A 48 -4.36 -12.11 13.18
N PRO A 49 -4.29 -11.00 12.42
CA PRO A 49 -3.11 -10.15 12.41
C PRO A 49 -3.06 -9.33 13.70
N GLU A 50 -1.87 -8.85 14.06
CA GLU A 50 -1.68 -7.96 15.21
C GLU A 50 -2.49 -6.66 15.06
N MET A 51 -2.59 -5.87 16.13
CA MET A 51 -3.21 -4.55 16.02
C MET A 51 -2.34 -3.62 15.15
N PRO A 52 -2.92 -2.75 14.31
CA PRO A 52 -2.16 -1.76 13.57
C PRO A 52 -1.35 -0.89 14.53
N ASN A 53 -0.09 -0.59 14.16
CA ASN A 53 0.76 0.24 15.00
C ASN A 53 0.35 1.72 14.92
N SER A 54 0.84 2.54 15.85
CA SER A 54 0.48 3.96 15.91
C SER A 54 0.82 4.76 14.64
N ARG A 55 1.81 4.34 13.84
CA ARG A 55 2.15 5.00 12.56
C ARG A 55 1.13 4.68 11.47
N ASP A 56 0.58 3.46 11.46
CA ASP A 56 -0.51 3.10 10.55
C ASP A 56 -1.75 3.94 10.89
N MET A 57 -2.04 4.09 12.18
CA MET A 57 -3.16 4.90 12.66
C MET A 57 -3.04 6.38 12.30
N THR A 58 -1.84 6.97 12.28
CA THR A 58 -1.68 8.39 11.90
C THR A 58 -1.94 8.62 10.41
N LEU A 59 -1.63 7.64 9.55
CA LEU A 59 -1.96 7.73 8.12
C LEU A 59 -3.48 7.79 7.89
N HIS A 60 -4.26 7.03 8.66
CA HIS A 60 -5.72 7.04 8.57
C HIS A 60 -6.37 8.35 9.03
N GLN A 61 -5.65 9.21 9.75
CA GLN A 61 -6.16 10.53 10.17
C GLN A 61 -6.11 11.56 9.02
N ILE A 62 -5.39 11.26 7.93
CA ILE A 62 -5.28 12.15 6.78
C ILE A 62 -6.63 12.16 6.04
N SER A 63 -7.47 13.15 6.34
CA SER A 63 -8.75 13.33 5.65
C SER A 63 -8.59 14.20 4.40
N ARG A 64 -9.48 13.97 3.42
CA ARG A 64 -9.60 14.81 2.20
C ARG A 64 -10.51 16.02 2.39
N LYS A 65 -11.23 16.10 3.52
CA LYS A 65 -12.22 17.15 3.77
C LYS A 65 -11.51 18.49 3.92
N ALA A 66 -12.04 19.53 3.27
CA ALA A 66 -11.51 20.90 3.31
C ALA A 66 -10.03 21.05 2.85
N ARG A 67 -9.53 20.12 2.01
CA ARG A 67 -8.13 20.13 1.51
C ARG A 67 -8.04 20.32 0.00
N THR A 68 -9.00 21.02 -0.59
CA THR A 68 -9.02 21.38 -2.01
C THR A 68 -7.74 22.16 -2.38
N GLY A 69 -7.07 21.78 -3.46
CA GLY A 69 -5.80 22.41 -3.88
C GLY A 69 -4.55 21.95 -3.13
N THR A 70 -4.64 20.96 -2.22
CA THR A 70 -3.45 20.38 -1.59
C THR A 70 -2.57 19.68 -2.63
N ASP A 71 -1.28 20.03 -2.65
CA ASP A 71 -0.28 19.26 -3.37
C ASP A 71 0.07 17.99 -2.60
N TRP A 72 -0.59 16.90 -2.99
CA TRP A 72 -0.38 15.58 -2.38
C TRP A 72 0.99 14.99 -2.69
N GLY A 73 1.66 15.40 -3.78
CA GLY A 73 3.01 14.97 -4.09
C GLY A 73 4.02 15.50 -3.08
N VAL A 74 3.87 16.78 -2.71
CA VAL A 74 4.67 17.40 -1.64
C VAL A 74 4.29 16.82 -0.28
N GLN A 75 2.99 16.72 0.02
CA GLN A 75 2.51 16.20 1.30
C GLN A 75 3.05 14.78 1.58
N HIS A 76 3.12 13.94 0.55
CA HIS A 76 3.50 12.53 0.67
C HIS A 76 4.95 12.26 0.29
N ILE A 77 5.80 13.29 0.15
CA ILE A 77 7.18 13.13 -0.35
C ILE A 77 8.00 12.10 0.44
N LEU A 78 7.81 12.02 1.77
CA LEU A 78 8.49 11.03 2.61
C LEU A 78 8.00 9.60 2.32
N HIS A 79 6.70 9.43 2.07
CA HIS A 79 6.10 8.14 1.71
C HIS A 79 6.55 7.70 0.32
N ILE A 80 6.60 8.63 -0.64
CA ILE A 80 7.09 8.38 -1.99
C ILE A 80 8.56 7.92 -1.96
N ARG A 81 9.43 8.62 -1.20
CA ARG A 81 10.84 8.21 -1.02
C ARG A 81 10.99 6.83 -0.37
N ARG A 82 10.12 6.50 0.59
CA ARG A 82 10.10 5.16 1.20
C ARG A 82 9.64 4.09 0.20
N TRP A 83 8.62 4.36 -0.59
CA TRP A 83 8.19 3.48 -1.68
C TRP A 83 9.28 3.27 -2.73
N GLN A 84 10.00 4.32 -3.13
CA GLN A 84 11.09 4.19 -4.09
C GLN A 84 12.19 3.24 -3.60
N ARG A 85 12.47 3.24 -2.30
CA ARG A 85 13.45 2.36 -1.63
C ARG A 85 12.88 1.02 -1.18
N ARG A 86 11.69 0.63 -1.65
CA ARG A 86 11.00 -0.60 -1.19
C ARG A 86 11.79 -1.89 -1.39
N ARG A 87 12.75 -1.89 -2.33
CA ARG A 87 13.62 -3.05 -2.62
C ARG A 87 14.93 -3.03 -1.86
N ASP A 88 15.29 -1.92 -1.19
CA ASP A 88 16.58 -1.78 -0.50
C ASP A 88 16.60 -2.49 0.86
N THR A 89 15.42 -2.86 1.37
CA THR A 89 15.19 -3.56 2.65
C THR A 89 14.86 -5.05 2.47
N MET A 90 15.01 -5.60 1.26
CA MET A 90 14.93 -7.05 1.04
C MET A 90 16.31 -7.70 1.12
#